data_AF-A0A3S4AVE2-F1
#
_entry.id   AF-A0A3S4AVE2-F1
#
_cell.length_a   1.000
_cell.length_b   1.000
_cell.length_c   1.000
_cell.angle_alpha   90.00
_cell.angle_beta   90.00
_cell.angle_gamma   90.00
#
_symmetry.space_group_name_H-M   'P 1'
#
loop_
_entity.id
_entity.type
_entity.pdbx_description
1 polymer ?
#
loop_
_entity_poly.entity_id
_entity_poly.type
_entity_poly.pdbx_seq_one_letter_code
_entity_poly.pdbx_strand_id
1 'polypeptide(L)'
;MFKKDLNATPKQKQKLKSSVQRSIRQSVLATYPLLTPVIDEVLPKKASLEQVKLPDRVSLYVVDGRQPVFYQQDGSGPLLPHLRLVHRFPQCFPTVRIDRGAIRFVLSGATLMAPG
;
A
#
# COMPACT_ATOMS: atom_id res chain seq x y z
N MET A 1 9.46 5.40 -6.60
CA MET A 1 9.50 3.94 -6.36
C MET A 1 8.99 3.15 -7.57
N PHE A 2 7.77 3.38 -8.05
CA PHE A 2 7.17 2.61 -9.15
C PHE A 2 7.21 3.32 -10.52
N LYS A 3 8.28 4.08 -10.82
CA LYS A 3 8.36 4.90 -12.05
C LYS A 3 8.76 4.07 -13.28
N LYS A 4 9.59 3.04 -13.09
CA LYS A 4 9.99 2.10 -14.13
C LYS A 4 9.05 0.91 -14.11
N ASP A 5 8.83 0.30 -15.27
CA ASP A 5 8.02 -0.90 -15.38
C ASP A 5 8.59 -2.03 -14.53
N LEU A 6 7.70 -2.73 -13.83
CA LEU A 6 8.04 -3.85 -12.96
C LEU A 6 7.59 -5.16 -13.60
N ASN A 7 8.54 -6.05 -13.86
CA ASN A 7 8.24 -7.40 -14.33
C ASN A 7 8.12 -8.34 -13.13
N ALA A 8 6.91 -8.48 -12.59
CA ALA A 8 6.62 -9.46 -11.53
C ALA A 8 6.41 -10.85 -12.15
N THR A 9 7.28 -11.81 -11.83
CA THR A 9 7.13 -13.20 -12.31
C THR A 9 6.25 -14.02 -11.35
N PRO A 10 5.53 -15.05 -11.82
CA PRO A 10 4.64 -15.86 -10.98
C PRO A 10 5.33 -16.50 -9.76
N LYS A 11 6.63 -16.83 -9.87
CA LYS A 11 7.46 -17.39 -8.78
C LYS A 11 7.64 -16.45 -7.58
N GLN A 12 7.27 -15.18 -7.71
CA GLN A 12 7.42 -14.17 -6.67
C GLN A 12 6.18 -13.99 -5.80
N LYS A 13 5.11 -14.77 -6.04
CA LYS A 13 3.84 -14.70 -5.29
C LYS A 13 3.79 -15.78 -4.20
N GLN A 14 3.44 -15.39 -2.98
CA GLN A 14 3.29 -16.29 -1.84
C GLN A 14 2.01 -15.99 -1.06
N LYS A 15 1.16 -16.99 -0.82
CA LYS A 15 0.01 -16.88 0.09
C LYS A 15 0.49 -16.80 1.53
N LEU A 16 -0.04 -15.83 2.28
CA LEU A 16 0.32 -15.61 3.67
C LEU A 16 -0.52 -16.46 4.61
N LYS A 17 0.12 -16.98 5.66
CA LYS A 17 -0.55 -17.71 6.74
C LYS A 17 -1.47 -16.77 7.53
N SER A 18 -2.54 -17.33 8.12
CA SER A 18 -3.54 -16.55 8.87
C SER A 18 -2.97 -15.79 10.08
N SER A 19 -1.89 -16.27 10.69
CA SER A 19 -1.18 -15.56 11.77
C SER A 19 -0.51 -14.29 11.26
N VAL A 20 0.19 -14.38 10.12
CA VAL A 20 0.86 -13.24 9.48
C VAL A 20 -0.17 -12.20 9.02
N GLN A 21 -1.29 -12.65 8.43
CA GLN A 21 -2.38 -11.75 8.03
C GLN A 21 -2.95 -10.95 9.21
N ARG A 22 -3.13 -11.60 10.37
CA ARG A 22 -3.58 -10.92 11.60
C ARG A 22 -2.57 -9.89 12.08
N SER A 23 -1.28 -10.22 12.07
CA SER A 23 -0.20 -9.28 12.44
C SER A 23 -0.16 -8.07 11.50
N ILE A 24 -0.29 -8.27 10.19
CA ILE A 24 -0.34 -7.19 9.20
C ILE A 24 -1.55 -6.29 9.49
N ARG A 25 -2.73 -6.88 9.72
CA ARG A 25 -3.93 -6.12 10.03
C ARG A 25 -3.78 -5.26 11.29
N GLN A 26 -3.16 -5.79 12.34
CA GLN A 26 -2.86 -5.02 13.55
C GLN A 26 -1.88 -3.87 13.27
N SER A 27 -0.80 -4.11 12.53
CA SER A 27 0.16 -3.07 12.14
C SER A 27 -0.48 -1.95 11.30
N VAL A 28 -1.38 -2.31 10.38
CA VAL A 28 -2.16 -1.35 9.59
C VAL A 28 -3.03 -0.49 10.50
N LEU A 29 -3.77 -1.10 11.45
CA LEU A 29 -4.64 -0.36 12.35
C LEU A 29 -3.89 0.52 13.36
N ALA A 30 -2.68 0.10 13.77
CA ALA A 30 -1.81 0.92 14.59
C ALA A 30 -1.32 2.18 13.83
N THR A 31 -1.05 2.04 12.53
CA THR A 31 -0.54 3.14 11.68
C THR A 31 -1.66 4.04 11.15
N TYR A 32 -2.80 3.46 10.80
CA TYR A 32 -3.97 4.13 10.21
C TYR A 32 -5.22 3.80 11.03
N PRO A 33 -5.37 4.37 12.23
CA PRO A 33 -6.47 4.03 13.15
C PRO A 33 -7.85 4.34 12.56
N LEU A 34 -7.94 5.32 11.66
CA LEU A 34 -9.17 5.69 10.97
C LEU A 34 -9.65 4.64 9.95
N LEU A 35 -8.86 3.60 9.65
CA LEU A 35 -9.32 2.44 8.88
C LEU A 35 -10.14 1.45 9.71
N THR A 36 -10.13 1.53 11.04
CA THR A 36 -10.88 0.62 11.94
C THR A 36 -12.34 0.37 11.54
N PRO A 37 -13.16 1.37 11.15
CA PRO A 37 -14.54 1.11 10.73
C PRO A 37 -14.67 0.36 9.40
N VAL A 38 -13.66 0.43 8.52
CA VAL A 38 -13.71 -0.09 7.14
C VAL A 38 -12.72 -1.24 6.88
N ILE A 39 -11.96 -1.66 7.89
CA ILE A 39 -10.86 -2.62 7.72
C ILE A 39 -11.32 -4.00 7.23
N ASP A 40 -12.56 -4.38 7.48
CA ASP A 40 -13.12 -5.63 6.95
C ASP A 40 -13.41 -5.57 5.45
N GLU A 41 -13.59 -4.38 4.87
CA GLU A 41 -13.64 -4.18 3.42
C GLU A 41 -12.25 -4.17 2.79
N VAL A 42 -11.24 -3.68 3.53
CA VAL A 42 -9.86 -3.53 3.04
C VAL A 42 -9.07 -4.83 3.14
N LEU A 43 -9.17 -5.52 4.27
CA LEU A 43 -8.49 -6.78 4.57
C LEU A 43 -9.49 -7.80 5.17
N PRO A 44 -10.38 -8.39 4.35
CA PRO A 44 -11.43 -9.28 4.85
C PRO A 44 -10.83 -10.51 5.56
N LYS A 45 -11.40 -10.90 6.71
CA LYS A 45 -10.85 -12.00 7.54
C LYS A 45 -10.79 -13.36 6.84
N LYS A 46 -11.67 -13.59 5.87
CA LYS A 46 -11.77 -14.85 5.12
C LYS A 46 -11.05 -14.80 3.76
N ALA A 47 -10.63 -13.61 3.33
CA ALA A 47 -9.97 -13.45 2.05
C ALA A 47 -8.53 -13.97 2.11
N SER A 48 -8.01 -14.39 0.96
CA SER A 48 -6.61 -14.76 0.83
C SER A 48 -5.76 -13.51 0.67
N LEU A 49 -4.69 -13.38 1.47
CA LEU A 49 -3.70 -12.33 1.31
C LEU A 49 -2.41 -12.92 0.73
N GLU A 50 -1.99 -12.38 -0.40
CA GLU A 50 -0.77 -12.77 -1.10
C GLU A 50 0.29 -11.67 -0.98
N GLN A 51 1.52 -12.09 -0.74
CA GLN A 51 2.70 -11.24 -0.85
C GLN A 51 3.35 -11.49 -2.21
N VAL A 52 3.50 -10.42 -3.00
CA VAL A 52 4.22 -10.42 -4.27
C VAL A 52 5.54 -9.69 -4.06
N LYS A 53 6.65 -10.41 -4.19
CA LYS A 53 7.99 -9.81 -4.13
C LYS A 53 8.29 -9.12 -5.46
N LEU A 54 8.61 -7.83 -5.38
CA LEU A 54 8.97 -7.00 -6.51
C LEU A 54 10.48 -6.71 -6.45
N PRO A 55 11.08 -6.17 -7.53
CA PRO A 55 12.42 -5.59 -7.49
C PRO A 55 12.58 -4.55 -6.36
N ASP A 56 13.83 -4.20 -6.06
CA ASP A 56 14.19 -3.17 -5.06
C ASP A 56 13.70 -3.49 -3.63
N ARG A 57 13.58 -4.79 -3.29
CA ARG A 57 13.18 -5.28 -1.96
C ARG A 57 11.79 -4.79 -1.54
N VAL A 58 10.91 -4.62 -2.52
CA VAL A 58 9.53 -4.20 -2.29
C VAL A 58 8.64 -5.44 -2.21
N SER A 59 7.74 -5.46 -1.22
CA SER A 59 6.67 -6.44 -1.10
C SER A 59 5.33 -5.75 -1.36
N LEU A 60 4.54 -6.27 -2.29
CA LEU A 60 3.18 -5.83 -2.56
C LEU A 60 2.19 -6.84 -1.98
N TYR A 61 1.21 -6.36 -1.23
CA TYR A 61 0.16 -7.18 -0.63
C TYR A 61 -1.11 -7.10 -1.46
N VAL A 62 -1.62 -8.26 -1.87
CA VAL A 62 -2.75 -8.39 -2.79
C VAL A 62 -3.82 -9.29 -2.18
N VAL A 63 -5.04 -8.77 -2.08
CA VAL A 63 -6.21 -9.53 -1.63
C VAL A 63 -6.80 -10.29 -2.82
N ASP A 64 -7.05 -11.59 -2.61
CA ASP A 64 -7.66 -12.53 -3.58
C ASP A 64 -7.03 -12.48 -4.97
N GLY A 65 -5.71 -12.26 -5.01
CA GLY A 65 -4.90 -12.23 -6.23
C GLY A 65 -5.21 -11.07 -7.18
N ARG A 66 -6.10 -10.13 -6.82
CA ARG A 66 -6.59 -9.07 -7.73
C ARG A 66 -6.44 -7.66 -7.17
N GLN A 67 -6.62 -7.46 -5.87
CA GLN A 67 -6.71 -6.12 -5.30
C GLN A 67 -5.44 -5.76 -4.52
N PRO A 68 -4.53 -4.91 -5.04
CA PRO A 68 -3.40 -4.41 -4.28
C PRO A 68 -3.89 -3.45 -3.19
N VAL A 69 -3.42 -3.65 -1.97
CA VAL A 69 -3.88 -2.89 -0.79
C VAL A 69 -2.76 -2.11 -0.12
N PHE A 70 -1.61 -2.73 0.09
CA PHE A 70 -0.45 -2.12 0.74
C PHE A 70 0.83 -2.58 0.07
N TYR A 71 1.90 -1.81 0.22
CA TYR A 71 3.25 -2.24 -0.09
C TYR A 71 4.20 -1.90 1.06
N GLN A 72 5.33 -2.60 1.11
CA GLN A 72 6.36 -2.40 2.12
C GLN A 72 7.73 -2.48 1.46
N GLN A 73 8.61 -1.55 1.81
CA GLN A 73 10.00 -1.57 1.36
C GLN A 73 10.88 -2.17 2.47
N ASP A 74 11.88 -2.97 2.07
CA ASP A 74 12.90 -3.57 2.95
C ASP A 74 12.38 -4.48 4.08
N GLY A 75 11.10 -4.85 4.07
CA GLY A 75 10.48 -5.77 5.04
C GLY A 75 10.36 -5.25 6.48
N SER A 76 11.10 -4.20 6.84
CA SER A 76 11.03 -3.49 8.11
C SER A 76 10.38 -2.10 8.00
N GLY A 77 10.21 -1.58 6.77
CA GLY A 77 9.56 -0.29 6.55
C GLY A 77 8.08 -0.29 6.94
N PRO A 78 7.44 0.89 7.04
CA PRO A 78 6.01 0.97 7.28
C PRO A 78 5.21 0.38 6.10
N LEU A 79 4.02 -0.13 6.39
CA LEU A 79 3.05 -0.49 5.35
C LEU A 79 2.47 0.78 4.76
N LEU A 80 2.74 1.01 3.48
CA LEU A 80 2.25 2.16 2.73
C LEU A 80 1.02 1.75 1.90
N PRO A 81 -0.08 2.53 1.95
CA PRO A 81 -1.31 2.17 1.26
C PRO A 81 -1.15 2.34 -0.26
N HIS A 82 -1.83 1.48 -1.01
CA HIS A 82 -1.96 1.65 -2.45
C HIS A 82 -2.87 2.85 -2.76
N LEU A 83 -2.60 3.61 -3.82
CA LEU A 83 -3.35 4.84 -4.12
C LEU A 83 -4.86 4.61 -4.32
N ARG A 84 -5.27 3.48 -4.91
CA ARG A 84 -6.71 3.12 -5.02
C ARG A 84 -7.40 2.97 -3.66
N LEU A 85 -6.67 2.50 -2.63
CA LEU A 85 -7.20 2.41 -1.28
C LEU A 85 -7.40 3.81 -0.69
N VAL A 86 -6.39 4.68 -0.86
CA VAL A 86 -6.46 6.08 -0.41
C VAL A 86 -7.61 6.83 -1.08
N HIS A 87 -7.81 6.67 -2.39
CA HIS A 87 -8.93 7.31 -3.10
C HIS A 87 -10.30 6.82 -2.65
N ARG A 88 -10.42 5.55 -2.23
CA ARG A 88 -11.70 5.00 -1.75
C ARG A 88 -12.05 5.48 -0.34
N PHE A 89 -11.05 5.70 0.51
CA PHE A 89 -11.23 6.12 1.91
C PHE A 89 -10.30 7.30 2.26
N PRO A 90 -10.42 8.46 1.60
CA PRO A 90 -9.47 9.57 1.76
C PRO A 90 -9.41 10.11 3.19
N GLN A 91 -10.52 10.07 3.91
CA GLN A 91 -10.63 10.50 5.31
C GLN A 91 -9.77 9.65 6.27
N CYS A 92 -9.32 8.47 5.84
CA CYS A 92 -8.54 7.57 6.69
C CYS A 92 -7.03 7.88 6.66
N PHE A 93 -6.59 8.84 5.84
CA PHE A 93 -5.18 9.14 5.61
C PHE A 93 -4.87 10.64 5.75
N PRO A 94 -3.67 11.00 6.22
CA PRO A 94 -3.20 12.38 6.18
C PRO A 94 -3.21 12.92 4.75
N THR A 95 -3.65 14.18 4.59
CA THR A 95 -3.69 14.86 3.28
C THR A 95 -2.77 16.08 3.32
N VAL A 96 -1.99 16.25 2.25
CA VAL A 96 -1.19 17.44 1.99
C VAL A 96 -1.69 18.07 0.71
N ARG A 97 -1.96 19.37 0.74
CA ARG A 97 -2.38 20.15 -0.44
C ARG A 97 -1.16 20.86 -1.02
N ILE A 98 -1.04 20.82 -2.35
CA ILE A 98 0.06 21.42 -3.10
C ILE A 98 -0.43 22.49 -4.05
N ASP A 99 0.49 23.32 -4.51
CA ASP A 99 0.22 24.32 -5.52
C ASP A 99 -0.02 23.68 -6.89
N ARG A 100 -0.81 24.38 -7.73
CA ARG A 100 -1.13 23.93 -9.08
C ARG A 100 0.12 23.67 -9.93
N GLY A 101 1.17 24.46 -9.73
CA GLY A 101 2.44 24.30 -10.44
C GLY A 101 3.18 23.00 -10.11
N ALA A 102 2.97 22.44 -8.92
CA ALA A 102 3.64 21.24 -8.43
C ALA A 102 3.03 19.94 -8.97
N ILE A 103 1.74 19.95 -9.36
CA ILE A 103 0.97 18.75 -9.75
C ILE A 103 1.70 17.92 -10.82
N ARG A 104 2.17 18.56 -11.91
CA ARG A 104 2.86 17.85 -13.00
C ARG A 104 4.12 17.14 -12.54
N PHE A 105 4.84 17.71 -11.58
CA PHE A 105 6.09 17.18 -11.06
C PHE A 105 5.84 16.01 -10.12
N VAL A 106 4.83 16.12 -9.24
CA VAL A 106 4.39 15.02 -8.36
C VAL A 106 3.93 13.82 -9.20
N LEU A 107 3.11 14.05 -10.23
CA LEU A 107 2.68 12.98 -11.14
C LEU A 107 3.84 12.36 -11.94
N SER A 108 4.94 13.10 -12.14
CA SER A 108 6.17 12.60 -12.77
C SER A 108 7.12 11.86 -11.80
N GLY A 109 6.73 11.75 -10.53
CA GLY A 109 7.48 11.08 -9.46
C GLY A 109 8.55 11.94 -8.79
N ALA A 110 8.48 13.27 -8.91
CA ALA A 110 9.36 14.18 -8.18
C ALA A 110 9.02 14.21 -6.68
N THR A 111 10.02 14.50 -5.84
CA THR A 111 9.82 14.75 -4.41
C THR A 111 9.15 16.11 -4.19
N LEU A 112 8.28 16.18 -3.19
CA LEU A 112 7.60 17.41 -2.79
C LEU A 112 8.56 18.27 -1.95
N MET A 113 8.66 19.55 -2.28
CA MET A 113 9.51 20.52 -1.60
C MET A 113 8.65 21.46 -0.75
N ALA A 114 9.15 21.89 0.41
CA ALA A 114 8.36 22.72 1.34
C ALA A 114 7.71 23.99 0.73
N PRO A 115 8.30 24.70 -0.26
CA PRO A 115 7.69 25.90 -0.84
C PRO A 115 6.51 25.66 -1.80
N GLY A 116 6.09 24.42 -2.09
CA GLY A 116 5.08 24.13 -3.13
C GLY A 116 4.17 22.94 -2.86
#